data_AF-A0A6G4VLE6-F1
#
_entry.id   AF-A0A6G4VLE6-F1
#
_cell.length_a   1.000
_cell.length_b   1.000
_cell.length_c   1.000
_cell.angle_alpha   90.00
_cell.angle_beta   90.00
_cell.angle_gamma   90.00
#
_symmetry.space_group_name_H-M   'P 1'
#
loop_
_entity.id
_entity.type
_entity.pdbx_description
1 polymer ?
#
loop_
_entity_poly.entity_id
_entity_poly.type
_entity_poly.pdbx_seq_one_letter_code
_entity_poly.pdbx_strand_id
1 'polypeptide(L)'
;RGAGQEPGAVRAGQEPGAVRAGQEPGAVRGLRAAQGLRAGHTTRLEAPDRPPIDVTATPCRHGPRFSRPVTGDVVGFALTWPGQHHGPLWITGDTVLYPAVRKTAAALRPGTVLLHLGGVRFPLTGPARYTMTAADALDLCDTIRPHTVHPVHYEGWQHFREGPEALTAKLESAASAEHGKAFTWLPHGTAHLTVV
;
A
#
# COMPACT_ATOMS: atom_id res chain seq x y z
N ARG A 1 61.60 17.81 -30.50
CA ARG A 1 61.07 16.44 -30.26
C ARG A 1 60.66 16.36 -28.79
N GLY A 2 59.38 16.04 -28.49
CA GLY A 2 58.79 15.73 -27.16
C GLY A 2 58.55 16.96 -26.27
N ALA A 3 57.32 17.45 -26.04
CA ALA A 3 56.23 16.89 -25.21
C ALA A 3 56.69 16.66 -23.75
N GLY A 4 56.16 17.26 -22.69
CA GLY A 4 54.88 17.91 -22.44
C GLY A 4 54.22 17.19 -21.25
N GLN A 5 54.14 17.83 -20.08
CA GLN A 5 53.23 17.39 -19.00
C GLN A 5 52.90 18.56 -18.06
N GLU A 6 51.72 19.14 -18.25
CA GLU A 6 51.05 20.07 -17.33
C GLU A 6 50.18 19.29 -16.32
N PRO A 7 49.87 19.90 -15.15
CA PRO A 7 49.31 19.20 -13.99
C PRO A 7 47.84 18.82 -14.15
N GLY A 8 47.50 17.69 -13.49
CA GLY A 8 46.22 16.99 -13.58
C GLY A 8 45.00 17.84 -13.20
N ALA A 9 44.03 17.84 -14.10
CA ALA A 9 42.69 18.34 -13.87
C ALA A 9 41.95 17.46 -12.84
N VAL A 10 41.37 18.13 -11.84
CA VAL A 10 40.42 17.58 -10.87
C VAL A 10 39.22 17.00 -11.62
N ARG A 11 38.95 15.70 -11.46
CA ARG A 11 37.73 15.07 -11.99
C ARG A 11 36.54 15.57 -11.18
N ALA A 12 35.64 16.28 -11.86
CA ALA A 12 34.30 16.61 -11.38
C ALA A 12 33.53 15.32 -11.03
N GLY A 13 32.80 15.39 -9.93
CA GLY A 13 32.08 14.29 -9.29
C GLY A 13 31.10 13.58 -10.21
N GLN A 14 31.01 12.28 -10.01
CA GLN A 14 30.05 11.39 -10.62
C GLN A 14 28.69 11.62 -9.95
N GLU A 15 27.73 12.16 -10.69
CA GLU A 15 26.36 12.36 -10.18
C GLU A 15 25.72 11.01 -9.79
N PRO A 16 24.98 10.94 -8.68
CA PRO A 16 24.31 9.72 -8.27
C PRO A 16 23.15 9.40 -9.22
N GLY A 17 23.38 8.40 -10.08
CA GLY A 17 22.42 7.37 -10.47
C GLY A 17 21.05 7.85 -10.96
N ALA A 18 20.94 8.21 -12.23
CA ALA A 18 19.66 8.16 -12.94
C ALA A 18 19.13 6.72 -12.91
N VAL A 19 18.15 6.45 -12.04
CA VAL A 19 17.45 5.17 -11.96
C VAL A 19 16.67 4.98 -13.27
N ARG A 20 17.07 3.97 -14.05
CA ARG A 20 16.42 3.66 -15.33
C ARG A 20 14.97 3.24 -15.07
N ALA A 21 14.02 3.84 -15.79
CA ALA A 21 12.64 3.39 -15.85
C ALA A 21 12.62 1.89 -16.24
N GLY A 22 12.28 1.03 -15.28
CA GLY A 22 12.17 -0.41 -15.51
C GLY A 22 11.00 -0.74 -16.43
N GLN A 23 11.15 -1.77 -17.26
CA GLN A 23 10.07 -2.35 -18.08
C GLN A 23 9.13 -3.22 -17.22
N GLU A 24 8.63 -2.65 -16.12
CA GLU A 24 7.75 -3.35 -15.19
C GLU A 24 6.28 -3.00 -15.46
N PRO A 25 5.33 -3.94 -15.29
CA PRO A 25 3.90 -3.67 -15.37
C PRO A 25 3.53 -2.51 -14.43
N GLY A 26 2.74 -1.56 -14.93
CA GLY A 26 2.40 -0.33 -14.20
C GLY A 26 3.43 0.80 -14.32
N ALA A 27 4.55 0.65 -15.04
CA ALA A 27 5.45 1.77 -15.32
C ALA A 27 4.75 2.84 -16.17
N VAL A 28 4.60 4.05 -15.61
CA VAL A 28 4.01 5.18 -16.32
C VAL A 28 5.01 5.72 -17.35
N ARG A 29 4.66 5.67 -18.63
CA ARG A 29 5.46 6.31 -19.69
C ARG A 29 5.45 7.83 -19.48
N GLY A 30 6.64 8.43 -19.36
CA GLY A 30 6.81 9.89 -19.29
C GLY A 30 7.21 10.45 -17.92
N LEU A 31 7.19 9.66 -16.86
CA LEU A 31 7.75 10.06 -15.55
C LEU A 31 9.24 9.69 -15.51
N ARG A 32 10.11 10.71 -15.39
CA ARG A 32 11.57 10.53 -15.41
C ARG A 32 12.13 9.81 -14.17
N ALA A 33 11.36 9.73 -13.09
CA ALA A 33 11.75 9.12 -11.81
C ALA A 33 10.66 8.17 -11.28
N ALA A 34 10.06 7.36 -12.17
CA ALA A 34 9.11 6.32 -11.77
C ALA A 34 9.77 4.93 -11.81
N GLN A 35 9.60 4.17 -10.73
CA GLN A 35 10.00 2.78 -10.63
C GLN A 35 8.75 1.91 -10.46
N GLY A 36 8.46 1.06 -11.44
CA GLY A 36 7.45 0.02 -11.29
C GLY A 36 7.95 -1.09 -10.36
N LEU A 37 7.07 -1.63 -9.52
CA LEU A 37 7.38 -2.73 -8.61
C LEU A 37 6.37 -3.86 -8.79
N ARG A 38 6.88 -5.09 -8.97
CA ARG A 38 6.07 -6.30 -8.87
C ARG A 38 5.89 -6.69 -7.42
N ALA A 39 4.78 -7.35 -7.10
CA ALA A 39 4.58 -7.92 -5.78
C ALA A 39 5.78 -8.81 -5.37
N GLY A 40 6.30 -8.58 -4.17
CA GLY A 40 7.53 -9.20 -3.63
C GLY A 40 8.81 -8.42 -3.90
N HIS A 41 8.82 -7.42 -4.79
CA HIS A 41 9.97 -6.56 -4.98
C HIS A 41 9.99 -5.43 -3.95
N THR A 42 11.21 -5.08 -3.53
CA THR A 42 11.48 -4.00 -2.59
C THR A 42 12.32 -2.93 -3.27
N THR A 43 12.02 -1.67 -2.99
CA THR A 43 12.91 -0.54 -3.26
C THR A 43 13.18 0.20 -1.95
N ARG A 44 14.29 0.94 -1.89
CA ARG A 44 14.69 1.69 -0.70
C ARG A 44 14.66 3.17 -1.01
N LEU A 45 13.99 3.92 -0.15
CA LEU A 45 13.96 5.38 -0.18
C LEU A 45 14.94 5.93 0.85
N GLU A 46 15.82 6.82 0.41
CA GLU A 46 16.86 7.43 1.23
C GLU A 46 16.85 8.94 1.05
N ALA A 47 17.10 9.67 2.14
CA ALA A 47 17.26 11.12 2.13
C ALA A 47 18.26 11.52 3.23
N PRO A 48 19.03 12.62 3.05
CA PRO A 48 19.90 13.13 4.10
C PRO A 48 19.14 13.35 5.41
N ASP A 49 19.76 12.96 6.51
CA ASP A 49 19.24 13.13 7.88
C ASP A 49 17.87 12.48 8.15
N ARG A 50 17.46 11.50 7.34
CA ARG A 50 16.23 10.72 7.54
C ARG A 50 16.52 9.22 7.61
N PRO A 51 15.82 8.46 8.48
CA PRO A 51 15.88 7.01 8.44
C PRO A 51 15.46 6.49 7.06
N PRO A 52 16.18 5.52 6.49
CA PRO A 52 15.81 4.91 5.22
C PRO A 52 14.52 4.11 5.37
N ILE A 53 13.71 4.08 4.31
CA ILE A 53 12.45 3.35 4.26
C ILE A 53 12.53 2.29 3.17
N ASP A 54 12.37 1.03 3.54
CA ASP A 54 12.19 -0.05 2.58
C ASP A 54 10.71 -0.16 2.22
N VAL A 55 10.41 -0.09 0.93
CA VAL A 55 9.07 -0.15 0.35
C VAL A 55 8.93 -1.44 -0.43
N THR A 56 8.16 -2.38 0.10
CA THR A 56 7.92 -3.70 -0.51
C THR A 56 6.54 -3.73 -1.15
N ALA A 57 6.48 -3.98 -2.45
CA ALA A 57 5.22 -4.19 -3.15
C ALA A 57 4.56 -5.50 -2.69
N THR A 58 3.26 -5.47 -2.44
CA THR A 58 2.47 -6.62 -1.96
C THR A 58 1.42 -7.02 -2.99
N PRO A 59 1.02 -8.30 -3.05
CA PRO A 59 -0.01 -8.76 -3.98
C PRO A 59 -1.33 -8.02 -3.77
N CYS A 60 -1.94 -7.59 -4.86
CA CYS A 60 -3.21 -6.87 -4.88
C CYS A 60 -4.04 -7.36 -6.07
N ARG A 61 -5.37 -7.42 -5.90
CA ARG A 61 -6.29 -7.75 -6.99
C ARG A 61 -7.59 -6.99 -6.84
N HIS A 62 -7.85 -6.08 -7.77
CA HIS A 62 -9.10 -5.34 -7.86
C HIS A 62 -10.14 -6.20 -8.58
N GLY A 63 -10.84 -7.06 -7.85
CA GLY A 63 -11.92 -7.88 -8.39
C GLY A 63 -11.70 -9.40 -8.44
N PRO A 64 -12.64 -10.13 -9.07
CA PRO A 64 -12.56 -11.57 -9.27
C PRO A 64 -11.32 -12.01 -10.05
N ARG A 65 -11.07 -13.32 -10.07
CA ARG A 65 -10.04 -13.86 -10.99
C ARG A 65 -10.39 -13.43 -12.42
N PHE A 66 -9.37 -13.03 -13.17
CA PHE A 66 -9.47 -12.55 -14.56
C PHE A 66 -10.14 -11.17 -14.76
N SER A 67 -10.37 -10.37 -13.70
CA SER A 67 -10.89 -8.99 -13.83
C SER A 67 -9.86 -7.96 -14.32
N ARG A 68 -8.57 -8.33 -14.37
CA ARG A 68 -7.45 -7.44 -14.69
C ARG A 68 -7.63 -6.61 -15.98
N PRO A 69 -8.19 -7.14 -17.10
CA PRO A 69 -8.43 -6.32 -18.29
C PRO A 69 -9.40 -5.15 -18.08
N VAL A 70 -10.28 -5.23 -17.07
CA VAL A 70 -11.23 -4.17 -16.71
C VAL A 70 -10.61 -3.21 -15.70
N THR A 71 -9.83 -3.73 -14.75
CA THR A 71 -9.37 -2.96 -13.59
C THR A 71 -7.96 -2.42 -13.69
N GLY A 72 -7.17 -2.91 -14.64
CA GLY A 72 -5.75 -2.60 -14.73
C GLY A 72 -4.92 -3.22 -13.61
N ASP A 73 -3.70 -2.68 -13.47
CA ASP A 73 -2.71 -3.13 -12.51
C ASP A 73 -2.91 -2.43 -11.17
N VAL A 74 -2.94 -3.22 -10.09
CA VAL A 74 -3.01 -2.73 -8.71
C VAL A 74 -1.96 -3.40 -7.86
N VAL A 75 -1.48 -2.69 -6.85
CA VAL A 75 -0.42 -3.14 -5.93
C VAL A 75 -0.66 -2.52 -4.55
N GLY A 76 -0.34 -3.25 -3.48
CA GLY A 76 -0.26 -2.68 -2.13
C GLY A 76 1.20 -2.46 -1.74
N PHE A 77 1.48 -1.80 -0.63
CA PHE A 77 2.85 -1.55 -0.16
C PHE A 77 3.01 -1.80 1.33
N ALA A 78 4.06 -2.51 1.71
CA ALA A 78 4.53 -2.60 3.09
C ALA A 78 5.76 -1.72 3.26
N LEU A 79 5.74 -0.86 4.27
CA LEU A 79 6.79 0.09 4.58
C LEU A 79 7.46 -0.30 5.89
N THR A 80 8.79 -0.41 5.86
CA THR A 80 9.60 -0.69 7.04
C THR A 80 10.74 0.31 7.19
N TRP A 81 11.03 0.71 8.42
CA TRP A 81 12.16 1.58 8.75
C TRP A 81 12.68 1.31 10.17
N PRO A 82 13.93 1.71 10.49
CA PRO A 82 14.48 1.56 11.84
C PRO A 82 13.65 2.32 12.89
N GLY A 83 13.33 1.66 14.00
CA GLY A 83 12.62 2.28 15.14
C GLY A 83 11.10 2.09 15.14
N GLN A 84 10.53 1.30 14.22
CA GLN A 84 9.12 0.89 14.31
C GLN A 84 8.85 0.04 15.55
N HIS A 85 7.72 0.28 16.21
CA HIS A 85 7.34 -0.38 17.46
C HIS A 85 6.50 -1.63 17.24
N HIS A 86 5.60 -1.61 16.25
CA HIS A 86 4.56 -2.63 16.10
C HIS A 86 4.69 -3.45 14.82
N GLY A 87 5.74 -3.20 14.02
CA GLY A 87 6.00 -3.87 12.76
C GLY A 87 5.71 -2.98 11.55
N PRO A 88 5.59 -3.55 10.35
CA PRO A 88 5.41 -2.78 9.12
C PRO A 88 4.12 -1.96 9.11
N LEU A 89 4.15 -0.80 8.45
CA LEU A 89 2.94 -0.13 7.97
C LEU A 89 2.54 -0.80 6.65
N TRP A 90 1.33 -1.34 6.58
CA TRP A 90 0.82 -1.97 5.37
C TRP A 90 -0.33 -1.18 4.74
N ILE A 91 -0.14 -0.77 3.50
CA ILE A 91 -1.14 -0.14 2.64
C ILE A 91 -1.65 -1.22 1.70
N THR A 92 -2.90 -1.65 1.87
CA THR A 92 -3.39 -2.85 1.15
C THR A 92 -3.53 -2.65 -0.36
N GLY A 93 -3.76 -1.41 -0.78
CA GLY A 93 -4.26 -1.08 -2.11
C GLY A 93 -5.69 -1.60 -2.35
N ASP A 94 -6.24 -1.29 -3.51
CA ASP A 94 -7.59 -1.67 -3.92
C ASP A 94 -7.70 -3.17 -4.22
N THR A 95 -7.88 -3.96 -3.17
CA THR A 95 -7.83 -5.43 -3.26
C THR A 95 -9.07 -6.08 -2.70
N VAL A 96 -9.49 -7.19 -3.29
CA VAL A 96 -10.37 -8.16 -2.62
C VAL A 96 -9.54 -9.05 -1.69
N LEU A 97 -10.17 -9.64 -0.68
CA LEU A 97 -9.49 -10.60 0.19
C LEU A 97 -9.38 -11.97 -0.51
N TYR A 98 -8.15 -12.39 -0.81
CA TYR A 98 -7.88 -13.67 -1.49
C TYR A 98 -6.60 -14.34 -0.95
N PRO A 99 -6.32 -15.61 -1.31
CA PRO A 99 -5.25 -16.39 -0.68
C PRO A 99 -3.86 -15.72 -0.65
N ALA A 100 -3.45 -15.01 -1.71
CA ALA A 100 -2.11 -14.38 -1.69
C ALA A 100 -2.06 -13.15 -0.76
N VAL A 101 -3.14 -12.37 -0.66
CA VAL A 101 -3.24 -11.26 0.31
C VAL A 101 -3.23 -11.81 1.73
N ARG A 102 -4.00 -12.88 2.02
CA ARG A 102 -3.99 -13.53 3.34
C ARG A 102 -2.61 -14.05 3.72
N LYS A 103 -1.95 -14.77 2.80
CA LYS A 103 -0.58 -15.28 3.01
C LYS A 103 0.40 -14.13 3.27
N THR A 104 0.29 -13.05 2.49
CA THR A 104 1.17 -11.89 2.64
C THR A 104 0.93 -11.19 3.97
N ALA A 105 -0.32 -10.96 4.36
CA ALA A 105 -0.67 -10.32 5.63
C ALA A 105 -0.19 -11.14 6.84
N ALA A 106 -0.39 -12.46 6.81
CA ALA A 106 0.07 -13.37 7.86
C ALA A 106 1.60 -13.39 7.99
N ALA A 107 2.34 -13.28 6.87
CA ALA A 107 3.80 -13.20 6.87
C ALA A 107 4.30 -11.82 7.31
N LEU A 108 3.64 -10.74 6.89
CA LEU A 108 4.00 -9.35 7.22
C LEU A 108 3.83 -9.04 8.70
N ARG A 109 2.76 -9.55 9.34
CA ARG A 109 2.36 -9.21 10.70
C ARG A 109 2.39 -7.69 10.94
N PRO A 110 1.63 -6.90 10.14
CA PRO A 110 1.71 -5.45 10.20
C PRO A 110 1.18 -4.92 11.53
N GLY A 111 1.87 -3.91 12.08
CA GLY A 111 1.41 -3.19 13.27
C GLY A 111 0.30 -2.21 12.93
N THR A 112 0.44 -1.53 11.80
CA THR A 112 -0.52 -0.53 11.31
C THR A 112 -0.97 -0.88 9.90
N VAL A 113 -2.27 -0.81 9.64
CA VAL A 113 -2.86 -1.14 8.32
C VAL A 113 -3.68 0.03 7.80
N LEU A 114 -3.33 0.52 6.61
CA LEU A 114 -4.18 1.40 5.80
C LEU A 114 -5.05 0.52 4.88
N LEU A 115 -6.31 0.31 5.29
CA LEU A 115 -7.17 -0.73 4.75
C LEU A 115 -8.19 -0.17 3.77
N HIS A 116 -8.07 -0.53 2.48
CA HIS A 116 -9.00 -0.09 1.45
C HIS A 116 -10.27 -0.93 1.45
N LEU A 117 -11.43 -0.28 1.64
CA LEU A 117 -12.73 -0.92 1.79
C LEU A 117 -13.71 -0.47 0.69
N GLY A 118 -15.00 -0.36 1.03
CA GLY A 118 -16.06 0.14 0.17
C GLY A 118 -16.83 -0.94 -0.62
N GLY A 119 -16.32 -2.18 -0.66
CA GLY A 119 -16.99 -3.30 -1.32
C GLY A 119 -17.41 -2.99 -2.75
N VAL A 120 -16.56 -2.29 -3.50
CA VAL A 120 -16.90 -1.65 -4.79
C VAL A 120 -17.54 -2.64 -5.74
N ARG A 121 -18.64 -2.24 -6.39
CA ARG A 121 -19.29 -3.00 -7.47
C ARG A 121 -19.57 -2.13 -8.67
N PHE A 122 -19.28 -2.67 -9.85
CA PHE A 122 -19.64 -2.03 -11.11
C PHE A 122 -20.90 -2.68 -11.70
N PRO A 123 -21.91 -1.90 -12.15
CA PRO A 123 -23.13 -2.43 -12.75
C PRO A 123 -22.86 -3.42 -13.90
N LEU A 124 -21.85 -3.12 -14.73
CA LEU A 124 -21.45 -3.94 -15.88
C LEU A 124 -21.01 -5.37 -15.50
N THR A 125 -20.60 -5.57 -14.25
CA THR A 125 -20.00 -6.82 -13.75
C THR A 125 -20.88 -7.52 -12.72
N GLY A 126 -22.12 -7.05 -12.56
CA GLY A 126 -23.12 -7.65 -11.67
C GLY A 126 -22.71 -7.60 -10.18
N PRO A 127 -22.86 -8.71 -9.43
CA PRO A 127 -22.61 -8.73 -7.98
C PRO A 127 -21.12 -8.80 -7.62
N ALA A 128 -20.21 -8.81 -8.60
CA ALA A 128 -18.77 -8.88 -8.38
C ALA A 128 -18.28 -7.70 -7.52
N ARG A 129 -17.43 -8.03 -6.55
CA ARG A 129 -16.79 -7.05 -5.66
C ARG A 129 -15.35 -6.83 -6.08
N TYR A 130 -14.88 -5.61 -5.91
CA TYR A 130 -13.59 -5.15 -6.39
C TYR A 130 -12.63 -4.72 -5.27
N THR A 131 -13.16 -4.41 -4.10
CA THR A 131 -12.40 -4.17 -2.86
C THR A 131 -12.95 -4.98 -1.71
N MET A 132 -12.23 -5.02 -0.58
CA MET A 132 -12.68 -5.65 0.65
C MET A 132 -13.96 -5.00 1.18
N THR A 133 -14.77 -5.81 1.86
CA THR A 133 -15.91 -5.35 2.67
C THR A 133 -15.57 -5.29 4.15
N ALA A 134 -16.46 -4.74 4.97
CA ALA A 134 -16.31 -4.80 6.43
C ALA A 134 -16.18 -6.25 6.95
N ALA A 135 -16.87 -7.22 6.32
CA ALA A 135 -16.70 -8.62 6.71
C ALA A 135 -15.30 -9.15 6.41
N ASP A 136 -14.78 -8.82 5.21
CA ASP A 136 -13.41 -9.19 4.83
C ASP A 136 -12.37 -8.52 5.74
N ALA A 137 -12.63 -7.25 6.12
CA ALA A 137 -11.78 -6.51 7.05
C ALA A 137 -11.67 -7.21 8.40
N LEU A 138 -12.79 -7.63 8.98
CA LEU A 138 -12.83 -8.32 10.27
C LEU A 138 -12.10 -9.67 10.21
N ASP A 139 -12.35 -10.46 9.17
CA ASP A 139 -11.68 -11.74 8.95
C ASP A 139 -10.14 -11.59 8.81
N LEU A 140 -9.70 -10.59 8.03
CA LEU A 140 -8.29 -10.26 7.92
C LEU A 140 -7.68 -9.81 9.26
N CYS A 141 -8.40 -8.97 10.02
CA CYS A 141 -7.93 -8.44 11.30
C CYS A 141 -7.85 -9.51 12.39
N ASP A 142 -8.78 -10.47 12.42
CA ASP A 142 -8.72 -11.61 13.34
C ASP A 142 -7.45 -12.46 13.08
N THR A 143 -7.08 -12.61 11.80
CA THR A 143 -5.88 -13.34 11.41
C THR A 143 -4.58 -12.64 11.83
N ILE A 144 -4.44 -11.34 11.58
CA ILE A 144 -3.15 -10.64 11.74
C ILE A 144 -3.01 -9.85 13.04
N ARG A 145 -4.14 -9.52 13.68
CA ARG A 145 -4.24 -8.77 14.94
C ARG A 145 -3.36 -7.50 14.96
N PRO A 146 -3.61 -6.55 14.03
CA PRO A 146 -2.83 -5.34 13.96
C PRO A 146 -3.11 -4.45 15.18
N HIS A 147 -2.15 -3.61 15.55
CA HIS A 147 -2.33 -2.63 16.62
C HIS A 147 -3.26 -1.48 16.19
N THR A 148 -3.21 -1.09 14.93
CA THR A 148 -4.03 0.00 14.39
C THR A 148 -4.45 -0.28 12.95
N VAL A 149 -5.70 0.07 12.63
CA VAL A 149 -6.30 -0.03 11.30
C VAL A 149 -6.94 1.30 10.98
N HIS A 150 -6.57 1.88 9.84
CA HIS A 150 -7.20 3.07 9.28
C HIS A 150 -7.99 2.65 8.04
N PRO A 151 -9.33 2.57 8.15
CA PRO A 151 -10.18 2.40 6.98
C PRO A 151 -9.98 3.57 6.01
N VAL A 152 -9.88 3.26 4.72
CA VAL A 152 -9.88 4.23 3.62
C VAL A 152 -10.70 3.68 2.45
N HIS A 153 -10.91 4.49 1.41
CA HIS A 153 -11.59 4.06 0.18
C HIS A 153 -13.01 3.49 0.42
N TYR A 154 -13.79 4.10 1.32
CA TYR A 154 -15.17 3.71 1.61
C TYR A 154 -16.19 4.83 1.40
N GLU A 155 -15.73 6.02 1.01
CA GLU A 155 -16.57 7.21 0.81
C GLU A 155 -16.13 8.02 -0.42
N GLY A 156 -17.04 8.84 -0.97
CA GLY A 156 -16.74 9.77 -2.06
C GLY A 156 -17.07 9.30 -3.49
N TRP A 157 -17.60 8.09 -3.70
CA TRP A 157 -17.95 7.56 -5.03
C TRP A 157 -19.26 6.76 -5.04
N GLN A 158 -20.05 6.85 -6.12
CA GLN A 158 -21.35 6.18 -6.27
C GLN A 158 -21.28 4.65 -6.36
N HIS A 159 -20.09 4.07 -6.48
CA HIS A 159 -19.90 2.62 -6.68
C HIS A 159 -19.70 1.84 -5.37
N PHE A 160 -19.68 2.52 -4.22
CA PHE A 160 -19.64 1.87 -2.91
C PHE A 160 -21.00 1.27 -2.56
N ARG A 161 -20.96 0.07 -1.96
CA ARG A 161 -22.17 -0.67 -1.57
C ARG A 161 -22.30 -0.88 -0.08
N GLU A 162 -21.24 -0.65 0.67
CA GLU A 162 -21.30 -0.40 2.10
C GLU A 162 -21.17 1.12 2.27
N GLY A 163 -22.29 1.79 2.58
CA GLY A 163 -22.26 3.22 2.88
C GLY A 163 -21.40 3.48 4.12
N PRO A 164 -20.79 4.68 4.25
CA PRO A 164 -19.88 5.01 5.34
C PRO A 164 -20.46 4.68 6.72
N GLU A 165 -21.72 5.02 6.98
CA GLU A 165 -22.37 4.83 8.27
C GLU A 165 -22.53 3.34 8.63
N ALA A 166 -23.00 2.54 7.67
CA ALA A 166 -23.22 1.10 7.88
C ALA A 166 -21.90 0.35 8.03
N LEU A 167 -20.87 0.77 7.29
CA LEU A 167 -19.52 0.21 7.37
C LEU A 167 -18.92 0.53 8.75
N THR A 168 -18.98 1.80 9.17
CA THR A 168 -18.50 2.25 10.47
C THR A 168 -19.18 1.53 11.61
N ALA A 169 -20.51 1.50 11.63
CA ALA A 169 -21.27 0.83 12.69
C ALA A 169 -20.90 -0.65 12.82
N LYS A 170 -20.70 -1.34 11.69
CA LYS A 170 -20.32 -2.76 11.68
C LYS A 170 -18.92 -3.00 12.22
N LEU A 171 -17.93 -2.19 11.82
CA LEU A 171 -16.56 -2.33 12.31
C LEU A 171 -16.44 -1.96 13.79
N GLU A 172 -17.12 -0.90 14.23
CA GLU A 172 -17.11 -0.46 15.64
C GLU A 172 -17.80 -1.47 16.56
N SER A 173 -18.93 -2.03 16.13
CA SER A 173 -19.64 -3.08 16.87
C SER A 173 -18.75 -4.31 17.09
N ALA A 174 -18.07 -4.78 16.04
CA ALA A 174 -17.17 -5.92 16.13
C ALA A 174 -15.87 -5.60 16.90
N ALA A 175 -15.37 -4.37 16.82
CA ALA A 175 -14.21 -3.93 17.58
C ALA A 175 -14.46 -3.87 19.09
N SER A 176 -15.68 -3.46 19.47
CA SER A 176 -16.13 -3.38 20.86
C SER A 176 -16.34 -4.75 21.50
N ALA A 177 -16.71 -5.76 20.69
CA ALA A 177 -16.97 -7.11 21.16
C ALA A 177 -15.70 -7.97 21.29
N GLU A 178 -14.78 -7.90 20.30
CA GLU A 178 -13.76 -8.95 20.14
C GLU A 178 -12.32 -8.43 19.87
N HIS A 179 -12.15 -7.18 19.41
CA HIS A 179 -10.85 -6.76 18.82
C HIS A 179 -10.11 -5.63 19.54
N GLY A 180 -10.70 -4.99 20.58
CA GLY A 180 -10.02 -3.97 21.38
C GLY A 180 -9.44 -2.81 20.56
N LYS A 181 -10.25 -1.80 20.21
CA LYS A 181 -9.83 -0.52 19.58
C LYS A 181 -8.86 -0.62 18.38
N ALA A 182 -9.10 -1.56 17.46
CA ALA A 182 -8.26 -1.68 16.27
C ALA A 182 -8.54 -0.62 15.18
N PHE A 183 -9.78 -0.12 15.06
CA PHE A 183 -10.16 0.79 13.96
C PHE A 183 -10.16 2.26 14.39
N THR A 184 -9.40 3.08 13.65
CA THR A 184 -9.30 4.53 13.86
C THR A 184 -9.65 5.26 12.57
N TRP A 185 -10.77 5.98 12.59
CA TRP A 185 -11.24 6.81 11.48
C TRP A 185 -10.47 8.12 11.40
N LEU A 186 -10.06 8.50 10.18
CA LEU A 186 -9.27 9.70 9.93
C LEU A 186 -10.15 10.81 9.34
N PRO A 187 -10.28 11.98 10.00
CA PRO A 187 -10.98 13.11 9.40
C PRO A 187 -10.27 13.63 8.16
N HIS A 188 -11.04 13.94 7.11
CA HIS A 188 -10.49 14.49 5.87
C HIS A 188 -9.71 15.79 6.11
N GLY A 189 -8.56 15.91 5.44
CA GLY A 189 -7.71 17.10 5.48
C GLY A 189 -7.05 17.38 6.84
N THR A 190 -7.19 16.50 7.83
CA THR A 190 -6.65 16.69 9.18
C THR A 190 -5.47 15.76 9.40
N ALA A 191 -4.34 16.31 9.84
CA ALA A 191 -3.19 15.50 10.22
C ALA A 191 -3.52 14.66 11.47
N HIS A 192 -3.16 13.38 11.43
CA HIS A 192 -3.33 12.46 12.55
C HIS A 192 -1.98 11.78 12.85
N LEU A 193 -1.62 11.73 14.13
CA LEU A 193 -0.39 11.08 14.58
C LEU A 193 -0.70 9.66 15.02
N THR A 194 0.05 8.71 14.47
CA THR A 194 -0.09 7.29 14.76
C THR A 194 1.27 6.73 15.09
N VAL A 195 1.35 5.96 16.18
CA VAL A 195 2.56 5.23 16.55
C VAL A 195 2.65 4.00 15.65
N VAL A 196 3.79 3.85 14.97
CA VAL A 196 4.07 2.74 14.06
C VAL A 196 5.33 2.03 14.52
#